data_AF-A0A920S4M4-F1
#
_entry.id   AF-A0A920S4M4-F1
#
_cell.length_a   1.000
_cell.length_b   1.000
_cell.length_c   1.000
_cell.angle_alpha   90.00
_cell.angle_beta   90.00
_cell.angle_gamma   90.00
#
_symmetry.space_group_name_H-M   'P 1'
#
loop_
_entity.id
_entity.type
_entity.pdbx_description
1 polymer ?
#
loop_
_entity_poly.entity_id
_entity_poly.type
_entity_poly.pdbx_seq_one_letter_code
_entity_poly.pdbx_strand_id
1 'polypeptide(L)' 'MRIDARKLAVISLLAVGISWFSNAENFDLDIDSDGQTGALTDGLLILRHLFGFSGSTLTSGATGLGASRSSPEVVRTFC' A
#
# COMPACT_ATOMS: atom_id res chain seq x y z
N MET A 1 4.11 -42.04 11.20
CA MET A 1 4.49 -41.07 12.26
C MET A 1 3.21 -40.57 12.91
N ARG A 2 2.96 -40.84 14.20
CA ARG A 2 1.72 -40.45 14.89
C ARG A 2 1.92 -39.08 15.54
N ILE A 3 0.99 -38.16 15.34
CA ILE A 3 0.95 -36.87 16.03
C ILE A 3 0.11 -37.05 17.29
N ASP A 4 0.71 -36.72 18.42
CA ASP A 4 0.15 -36.86 19.76
C ASP A 4 -0.25 -35.50 20.35
N ALA A 5 -1.15 -35.51 21.35
CA ALA A 5 -1.84 -34.33 21.84
C ALA A 5 -0.91 -33.18 22.29
N ARG A 6 0.30 -33.50 22.76
CA ARG A 6 1.31 -32.51 23.15
C ARG A 6 1.91 -31.79 21.95
N LYS A 7 2.13 -32.47 20.82
CA LYS A 7 2.54 -31.86 19.56
C LYS A 7 1.45 -30.97 18.97
N LEU A 8 0.18 -31.39 19.08
CA LEU A 8 -0.96 -30.57 18.65
C LEU A 8 -1.05 -29.27 19.45
N ALA A 9 -0.87 -29.32 20.78
CA ALA A 9 -0.89 -28.14 21.63
C ALA A 9 0.24 -27.14 21.35
N VAL A 10 1.43 -27.63 20.97
CA VAL A 10 2.55 -26.76 20.57
C VAL A 10 2.30 -26.12 19.21
N ILE A 11 1.72 -26.87 18.25
CA ILE A 11 1.38 -26.36 16.93
C ILE A 11 0.31 -25.25 17.03
N SER A 12 -0.72 -25.43 17.87
CA SER A 12 -1.75 -24.41 18.07
C SER A 12 -1.21 -23.18 18.80
N LEU A 13 -0.30 -23.33 19.78
CA LEU A 13 0.36 -22.19 20.44
C LEU A 13 1.21 -21.36 19.47
N LEU A 14 1.97 -22.03 18.60
CA LEU A 14 2.79 -21.38 17.58
C LEU A 14 1.95 -20.71 16.50
N ALA A 15 0.88 -21.36 16.02
CA ALA A 15 0.00 -20.81 15.00
C ALA A 15 -0.71 -19.53 15.47
N VAL A 16 -1.19 -19.53 16.72
CA VAL A 16 -1.79 -18.33 17.32
C VAL A 16 -0.74 -17.23 17.43
N GLY A 17 0.45 -17.52 17.97
CA GLY A 17 1.56 -16.54 18.08
C GLY A 17 1.99 -15.91 16.75
N ILE A 18 2.05 -16.67 15.66
CA ILE A 18 2.44 -16.17 14.33
C ILE A 18 1.39 -15.19 13.77
N SER A 19 0.09 -15.46 13.95
CA SER A 19 -0.99 -14.58 13.48
C SER A 19 -1.06 -13.23 14.21
N TRP A 20 -0.63 -13.15 15.47
CA TRP A 20 -0.54 -11.89 16.21
C TRP A 20 0.70 -11.06 15.84
N PHE A 21 1.76 -11.69 15.36
CA PHE A 21 3.04 -11.04 15.10
C PHE A 21 3.20 -10.42 13.71
N SER A 22 2.30 -10.71 12.76
CA SER A 22 2.31 -10.05 11.44
C SER A 22 1.53 -8.72 11.48
N ASN A 23 2.12 -7.69 12.09
CA ASN A 23 1.76 -6.28 11.87
C ASN A 23 2.95 -5.55 11.24
N ALA A 24 3.42 -6.05 10.10
CA ALA A 24 4.26 -5.24 9.25
C ALA A 24 3.34 -4.20 8.59
N GLU A 25 3.28 -3.00 9.16
CA GLU A 25 2.73 -1.82 8.49
C GLU A 25 3.59 -1.60 7.24
N ASN A 26 3.13 -2.13 6.12
CA ASN A 26 3.83 -2.01 4.85
C ASN A 26 3.60 -0.57 4.39
N PHE A 27 4.63 0.26 4.49
CA PHE A 27 4.59 1.59 3.91
C PHE A 27 4.52 1.45 2.39
N ASP A 28 3.34 1.76 1.83
CA ASP A 28 3.06 1.70 0.41
C ASP A 28 2.93 3.12 -0.15
N LEU A 29 3.64 3.38 -1.24
CA LEU A 29 3.63 4.66 -1.95
C LEU A 29 2.68 4.64 -3.16
N ASP A 30 1.77 3.67 -3.26
CA ASP A 30 0.68 3.66 -4.24
C ASP A 30 -0.34 4.79 -3.96
N ILE A 31 -0.02 5.97 -4.48
CA ILE A 31 -0.78 7.21 -4.33
C ILE A 31 -2.03 7.16 -5.20
N ASP A 32 -1.90 6.69 -6.45
CA ASP A 32 -3.02 6.65 -7.40
C ASP A 32 -3.93 5.42 -7.27
N SER A 33 -3.54 4.48 -6.40
CA SER A 33 -4.29 3.28 -6.03
C SER A 33 -4.55 2.35 -7.22
N ASP A 34 -3.54 2.16 -8.08
CA ASP A 34 -3.57 1.19 -9.17
C ASP A 34 -3.02 -0.20 -8.78
N GLY A 35 -2.54 -0.34 -7.54
CA GLY A 35 -1.96 -1.56 -7.00
C GLY A 35 -0.48 -1.75 -7.34
N GLN A 36 0.18 -0.73 -7.89
CA GLN A 36 1.61 -0.70 -8.16
C GLN A 36 2.25 0.52 -7.50
N THR A 37 3.39 0.33 -6.84
CA THR A 37 4.22 1.46 -6.42
C THR A 37 5.12 1.91 -7.57
N GLY A 38 4.65 2.86 -8.38
CA GLY A 38 5.32 3.33 -9.59
C GLY A 38 6.11 4.64 -9.39
N ALA A 39 7.37 4.68 -9.83
CA ALA A 39 8.17 5.91 -9.74
C ALA A 39 7.64 7.05 -10.63
N LEU A 40 7.11 6.73 -11.81
CA LEU A 40 6.61 7.72 -12.78
C LEU A 40 5.18 8.17 -12.48
N THR A 41 4.37 7.30 -11.87
CA THR A 41 2.98 7.58 -11.51
C THR A 41 2.97 8.22 -10.12
N ASP A 42 3.25 7.44 -9.09
CA ASP A 42 3.16 7.87 -7.70
C ASP A 42 4.27 8.85 -7.32
N GLY A 43 5.51 8.52 -7.69
CA GLY A 43 6.66 9.37 -7.40
C GLY A 43 6.52 10.78 -8.00
N LEU A 44 5.95 10.87 -9.21
CA LEU A 44 5.72 12.16 -9.86
C LEU A 44 4.58 12.94 -9.19
N LEU A 45 3.50 12.28 -8.75
CA LEU A 45 2.42 12.91 -7.99
C LEU A 45 2.95 13.51 -6.68
N ILE A 46 3.79 12.77 -5.96
CA ILE A 46 4.44 13.23 -4.72
C ILE A 46 5.31 14.45 -5.00
N LEU A 47 6.20 14.39 -6.01
CA LEU A 47 7.09 15.52 -6.34
C LEU A 47 6.31 16.77 -6.73
N ARG A 48 5.26 16.62 -7.54
CA ARG A 48 4.39 17.74 -7.94
C ARG A 48 3.68 18.33 -6.72
N HIS A 49 3.18 17.50 -5.82
CA HIS A 49 2.59 17.97 -4.56
C HIS A 49 3.61 18.74 -3.71
N LEU A 50 4.81 18.20 -3.52
CA LEU A 50 5.88 18.83 -2.73
C LEU A 50 6.31 20.19 -3.30
N PHE A 51 6.25 20.37 -4.62
CA PHE A 51 6.50 21.64 -5.29
C PHE A 51 5.25 22.54 -5.41
N GLY A 52 4.16 22.19 -4.73
CA GLY A 52 2.97 23.04 -4.61
C GLY A 52 2.02 22.98 -5.82
N PHE A 53 2.17 21.99 -6.70
CA PHE A 53 1.29 21.87 -7.87
C PHE A 53 -0.10 21.39 -7.45
N SER A 54 -1.11 21.86 -8.18
CA SER A 54 -2.51 21.61 -7.87
C SER A 54 -3.39 21.56 -9.12
N GLY A 55 -4.66 21.21 -8.95
CA GLY A 55 -5.59 21.04 -10.06
C GLY A 55 -5.07 20.05 -11.10
N SER A 56 -5.43 20.26 -12.37
CA SER A 56 -5.04 19.36 -13.46
C SER A 56 -3.53 19.16 -13.59
N THR A 57 -2.70 20.14 -13.22
CA THR A 57 -1.24 20.02 -13.27
C THR A 57 -0.71 18.99 -12.29
N LEU A 58 -1.42 18.71 -11.19
CA LEU A 58 -1.05 17.66 -10.25
C LEU A 58 -1.10 16.29 -10.95
N THR A 59 -2.20 15.94 -11.61
CA THR A 59 -2.46 14.56 -12.07
C THR A 59 -2.25 14.33 -13.57
N SER A 60 -2.18 15.38 -14.39
CA SER A 60 -2.09 15.24 -15.85
C SER A 60 -0.84 14.44 -16.26
N GLY A 61 -1.08 13.28 -16.90
CA GLY A 61 -0.04 12.36 -17.36
C GLY A 61 0.79 11.72 -16.24
N ALA A 62 0.34 11.77 -14.99
CA ALA A 62 1.04 11.25 -13.82
C ALA A 62 0.28 10.13 -13.10
N THR A 63 -0.81 9.63 -13.68
CA THR A 63 -1.59 8.51 -13.12
C THR A 63 -1.43 7.28 -14.00
N GLY A 64 -1.32 6.11 -13.38
CA GLY A 64 -1.20 4.82 -14.01
C GLY A 64 -2.47 4.37 -14.73
N LEU A 65 -2.33 3.28 -15.49
CA LEU A 65 -3.47 2.62 -16.11
C LEU A 65 -4.24 1.85 -15.03
N GLY A 66 -5.52 2.19 -14.84
CA GLY A 66 -6.34 1.57 -13.79
C GLY A 66 -6.28 2.30 -12.45
N ALA A 67 -5.64 3.46 -12.39
CA ALA A 67 -5.65 4.34 -11.22
C ALA A 67 -7.08 4.60 -10.73
N SER A 68 -7.35 4.18 -9.49
CA SER A 68 -8.62 4.44 -8.82
C SER A 68 -8.73 5.89 -8.33
N ARG A 69 -7.58 6.56 -8.17
CA ARG A 69 -7.47 7.97 -7.76
C ARG A 69 -6.79 8.78 -8.87
N SER A 70 -7.59 9.29 -9.80
CA SER A 70 -7.08 10.07 -10.94
C SER A 70 -7.44 11.56 -10.90
N SER A 71 -8.35 11.95 -10.00
CA SER A 71 -8.71 13.36 -9.85
C SER A 71 -7.74 14.10 -8.91
N PRO A 72 -7.39 15.36 -9.20
CA PRO A 72 -6.51 16.17 -8.35
C PRO A 72 -7.01 16.36 -6.91
N GLU A 73 -8.33 16.40 -6.73
CA GLU A 73 -8.97 16.59 -5.44
C GLU A 73 -8.77 15.36 -4.56
N VAL A 74 -8.92 14.16 -5.15
CA VAL A 74 -8.72 12.89 -4.46
C VAL A 74 -7.23 12.68 -4.18
N VAL A 75 -6.35 12.84 -5.17
CA VAL A 75 -4.91 12.62 -4.98
C VAL A 75 -4.34 13.49 -3.85
N ARG A 76 -4.80 14.74 -3.71
CA ARG A 76 -4.36 15.65 -2.64
C ARG A 76 -4.64 15.13 -1.23
N THR A 77 -5.64 14.27 -1.03
CA THR A 77 -5.91 13.72 0.31
C THR A 77 -4.95 12.60 0.70
N PHE A 78 -4.12 12.11 -0.23
CA PHE A 78 -3.20 11.01 -0.03
C PHE A 78 -1.72 11.40 -0.21
N CYS A 79 -1.43 12.64 -0.61
CA CYS A 79 -0.09 13.24 -0.62
C CYS A 79 0.04 14.22 0.55
#